data_AF-A0A0B0D0L4-F1
#
_entry.id   AF-A0A0B0D0L4-F1
#
_cell.length_a   1.000
_cell.length_b   1.000
_cell.length_c   1.000
_cell.angle_alpha   90.00
_cell.angle_beta   90.00
_cell.angle_gamma   90.00
#
_symmetry.space_group_name_H-M   'P 1'
#
loop_
_entity.id
_entity.type
_entity.pdbx_description
1 polymer ?
#
loop_
_entity_poly.entity_id
_entity_poly.type
_entity_poly.pdbx_seq_one_letter_code
_entity_poly.pdbx_strand_id
1 'polypeptide(L)'
;AIYSDDDVIVFERKLPKDHVLVTINKGENARHLDIFDLYHQKSPNRVQLTSLLNEEKVKSHKYSLDVQLEEGSIQIFDVKGKLRQEAPREEQKYSKVVLRGSAPLDWESDRHLLSFDKEDNLWKSEPISLTAGETIEFKYVRDGEWLEGSNLSFTPEEDGDYIFIFDPQSENEAIVIPWKEKTASAA
;
A
#
# COMPACT_ATOMS: atom_id res chain seq x y z
N ALA A 1 -9.35 -6.80 11.09
CA ALA A 1 -9.21 -6.64 9.63
C ALA A 1 -7.81 -7.09 9.24
N ILE A 2 -7.60 -7.52 8.00
CA ILE A 2 -6.26 -7.81 7.46
C ILE A 2 -5.61 -6.51 6.99
N TYR A 3 -6.43 -5.61 6.44
CA TYR A 3 -6.00 -4.31 5.95
C TYR A 3 -7.14 -3.30 6.14
N SER A 4 -6.79 -2.05 6.43
CA SER A 4 -7.74 -0.95 6.45
C SER A 4 -7.03 0.37 6.17
N ASP A 5 -7.59 1.16 5.26
CA ASP A 5 -7.32 2.58 5.12
C ASP A 5 -8.61 3.40 5.21
N ASP A 6 -8.52 4.70 4.89
CA ASP A 6 -9.66 5.60 4.93
C ASP A 6 -10.79 5.20 4.00
N ASP A 7 -10.53 4.43 2.93
CA ASP A 7 -11.46 4.07 1.87
C ASP A 7 -11.72 2.56 1.75
N VAL A 8 -10.73 1.75 2.11
CA VAL A 8 -10.71 0.31 1.84
C VAL A 8 -10.61 -0.47 3.14
N ILE A 9 -11.43 -1.52 3.25
CA ILE A 9 -11.35 -2.49 4.33
C ILE A 9 -11.27 -3.88 3.72
N VAL A 10 -10.29 -4.66 4.17
CA VAL A 10 -10.17 -6.08 3.84
C VAL A 10 -10.17 -6.90 5.11
N PHE A 11 -11.05 -7.89 5.20
CA PHE A 11 -11.08 -8.81 6.33
C PHE A 11 -11.43 -10.22 5.87
N GLU A 12 -11.02 -11.20 6.68
CA GLU A 12 -11.36 -12.60 6.44
C GLU A 12 -12.23 -13.18 7.54
N ARG A 13 -12.96 -14.22 7.17
CA ARG A 13 -13.63 -15.13 8.10
C ARG A 13 -13.25 -16.56 7.75
N LYS A 14 -12.68 -17.26 8.73
CA LYS A 14 -12.31 -18.67 8.61
C LYS A 14 -13.21 -19.52 9.51
N LEU A 15 -13.85 -20.52 8.91
CA LEU A 15 -14.57 -21.61 9.56
C LEU A 15 -13.89 -22.93 9.17
N PRO A 16 -14.14 -24.06 9.88
CA PRO A 16 -13.47 -25.33 9.58
C PRO A 16 -13.61 -25.83 8.13
N LYS A 17 -14.66 -25.39 7.41
CA LYS A 17 -14.93 -25.79 6.02
C LYS A 17 -14.95 -24.63 5.03
N ASP A 18 -14.99 -23.39 5.51
CA ASP A 18 -15.22 -22.20 4.69
C ASP A 18 -14.15 -21.16 5.00
N HIS A 19 -13.59 -20.54 3.96
CA HIS A 19 -12.70 -19.40 4.10
C HIS A 19 -13.23 -18.30 3.20
N VAL A 20 -13.69 -17.22 3.80
CA VAL A 20 -14.26 -16.08 3.08
C VAL A 20 -13.34 -14.86 3.24
N LEU A 21 -13.06 -14.18 2.12
CA LEU A 21 -12.40 -12.88 2.09
C LEU A 21 -13.43 -11.82 1.67
N VAL A 22 -13.51 -10.74 2.43
CA VAL A 22 -14.41 -9.61 2.13
C VAL A 22 -13.54 -8.38 1.88
N THR A 23 -13.81 -7.70 0.77
CA THR A 23 -13.20 -6.43 0.40
C THR A 23 -14.30 -5.39 0.24
N ILE A 24 -14.09 -4.21 0.81
CA ILE A 24 -15.00 -3.07 0.70
C ILE A 24 -14.15 -1.88 0.25
N ASN A 25 -14.56 -1.21 -0.83
CA ASN A 25 -14.02 0.07 -1.25
C ASN A 25 -15.14 1.11 -1.18
N LYS A 26 -15.12 1.97 -0.17
CA LYS A 26 -16.05 3.11 -0.04
C LYS A 26 -15.46 4.42 -0.58
N GLY A 27 -14.24 4.38 -1.12
CA GLY A 27 -13.59 5.51 -1.74
C GLY A 27 -14.20 5.86 -3.09
N GLU A 28 -13.82 7.03 -3.60
CA GLU A 28 -14.29 7.57 -4.88
C GLU A 28 -13.48 7.04 -6.09
N ASN A 29 -12.41 6.30 -5.83
CA ASN A 29 -11.53 5.75 -6.87
C ASN A 29 -11.44 4.24 -6.78
N ALA A 30 -11.31 3.59 -7.93
CA ALA A 30 -10.96 2.18 -7.99
C ALA A 30 -9.57 1.92 -7.38
N ARG A 31 -9.38 0.75 -6.78
CA ARG A 31 -8.16 0.35 -6.07
C ARG A 31 -7.69 -1.01 -6.55
N HIS A 32 -6.38 -1.16 -6.63
CA HIS A 32 -5.73 -2.42 -6.96
C HIS A 32 -5.03 -2.97 -5.71
N LEU A 33 -5.31 -4.21 -5.33
CA LEU A 33 -4.70 -4.85 -4.17
C LEU A 33 -4.08 -6.19 -4.55
N ASP A 34 -2.82 -6.41 -4.18
CA ASP A 34 -2.22 -7.73 -4.15
C ASP A 34 -2.52 -8.39 -2.80
N ILE A 35 -3.42 -9.36 -2.79
CA ILE A 35 -3.83 -10.05 -1.56
C ILE A 35 -2.65 -10.81 -0.92
N PHE A 36 -1.66 -11.27 -1.70
CA PHE A 36 -0.50 -11.92 -1.10
C PHE A 36 0.35 -10.94 -0.28
N ASP A 37 0.45 -9.68 -0.71
CA ASP A 37 1.17 -8.65 0.05
C ASP A 37 0.46 -8.34 1.37
N LEU A 38 -0.87 -8.25 1.37
CA LEU A 38 -1.64 -8.03 2.60
C LEU A 38 -1.47 -9.15 3.63
N TYR A 39 -1.19 -10.37 3.19
CA TYR A 39 -0.93 -11.53 4.03
C TYR A 39 0.56 -11.81 4.27
N HIS A 40 1.46 -10.98 3.72
CA HIS A 40 2.91 -11.19 3.72
C HIS A 40 3.34 -12.54 3.10
N GLN A 41 2.50 -13.12 2.24
CA GLN A 41 2.66 -14.49 1.77
C GLN A 41 3.61 -14.57 0.58
N LYS A 42 4.77 -15.22 0.74
CA LYS A 42 5.76 -15.37 -0.34
C LYS A 42 5.61 -16.65 -1.14
N SER A 43 5.11 -17.69 -0.47
CA SER A 43 5.11 -19.03 -1.03
C SER A 43 4.11 -19.09 -2.20
N PRO A 44 4.54 -19.50 -3.41
CA PRO A 44 3.63 -19.65 -4.54
C PRO A 44 2.60 -20.73 -4.19
N ASN A 45 1.42 -20.29 -3.78
CA ASN A 45 0.29 -21.14 -3.47
C ASN A 45 -0.74 -20.93 -4.56
N ARG A 46 -1.33 -22.03 -5.04
CA ARG A 46 -2.50 -21.95 -5.91
C ARG A 46 -3.67 -21.52 -5.05
N VAL A 47 -3.92 -20.21 -5.03
CA VAL A 47 -5.09 -19.60 -4.40
C VAL A 47 -6.04 -19.19 -5.50
N GLN A 48 -7.32 -19.48 -5.30
CA GLN A 48 -8.40 -19.00 -6.16
C GLN A 48 -9.43 -18.33 -5.27
N LEU A 49 -9.76 -17.09 -5.61
CA LEU A 49 -10.89 -16.36 -5.05
C LEU A 49 -12.06 -16.55 -6.01
N THR A 50 -13.20 -17.01 -5.51
CA THR A 50 -14.43 -17.12 -6.30
C THR A 50 -15.46 -16.19 -5.69
N SER A 51 -15.86 -15.16 -6.44
CA SER A 51 -16.85 -14.20 -5.99
C SER A 51 -18.18 -14.90 -5.73
N LEU A 52 -18.72 -14.68 -4.54
CA LEU A 52 -20.04 -15.16 -4.13
C LEU A 52 -21.17 -14.28 -4.64
N LEU A 53 -20.87 -13.14 -5.25
CA LEU A 53 -21.86 -12.18 -5.76
C LEU A 53 -22.11 -12.36 -7.27
N ASN A 54 -21.08 -12.72 -8.04
CA ASN A 54 -21.16 -12.79 -9.51
C ASN A 54 -20.41 -13.98 -10.14
N GLU A 55 -19.92 -14.92 -9.32
CA GLU A 55 -19.17 -16.13 -9.74
C GLU A 55 -17.82 -15.89 -10.47
N GLU A 56 -17.36 -14.64 -10.53
CA GLU A 56 -16.06 -14.28 -11.09
C GLU A 56 -14.93 -14.96 -10.30
N LYS A 57 -13.85 -15.33 -11.01
CA LYS A 57 -12.71 -16.04 -10.43
C LYS A 57 -11.43 -15.27 -10.62
N VAL A 58 -10.79 -14.95 -9.51
CA VAL A 58 -9.42 -14.44 -9.47
C VAL A 58 -8.50 -15.59 -9.09
N LYS A 59 -7.43 -15.79 -9.86
CA LYS A 59 -6.45 -16.86 -9.63
C LYS A 59 -5.10 -16.24 -9.34
N SER A 60 -4.40 -16.82 -8.37
CA SER A 60 -3.03 -16.43 -8.06
C SER A 60 -2.10 -16.71 -9.24
N HIS A 61 -1.19 -15.78 -9.50
CA HIS A 61 -0.01 -15.98 -10.32
C HIS A 61 1.19 -16.33 -9.43
N LYS A 62 2.41 -16.43 -10.00
CA LYS A 62 3.58 -16.97 -9.31
C LYS A 62 3.88 -16.24 -7.99
N TYR A 63 3.55 -14.95 -7.87
CA TYR A 63 3.81 -14.13 -6.69
C TYR A 63 2.77 -13.04 -6.43
N SER A 64 1.61 -13.10 -7.08
CA SER A 64 0.56 -12.10 -6.92
C SER A 64 -0.81 -12.76 -6.87
N LEU A 65 -1.72 -12.14 -6.13
CA LEU A 65 -3.15 -12.42 -6.16
C LEU A 65 -3.90 -11.09 -6.27
N ASP A 66 -3.95 -10.58 -7.50
CA ASP A 66 -4.39 -9.24 -7.83
C ASP A 66 -5.92 -9.13 -7.82
N VAL A 67 -6.46 -8.22 -7.01
CA VAL A 67 -7.90 -7.94 -6.91
C VAL A 67 -8.13 -6.47 -7.24
N GLN A 68 -8.97 -6.24 -8.25
CA GLN A 68 -9.47 -4.90 -8.58
C GLN A 68 -10.72 -4.62 -7.76
N LEU A 69 -10.73 -3.50 -7.04
CA LEU A 69 -11.87 -3.00 -6.27
C LEU A 69 -12.41 -1.73 -6.92
N GLU A 70 -13.52 -1.83 -7.62
CA GLU A 70 -14.23 -0.65 -8.15
C GLU A 70 -14.64 0.30 -7.02
N GLU A 71 -14.78 1.59 -7.31
CA GLU A 71 -15.29 2.59 -6.37
C GLU A 71 -16.68 2.21 -5.82
N GLY A 72 -16.92 2.51 -4.54
CA GLY A 72 -18.20 2.23 -3.88
C GLY A 72 -18.64 0.75 -3.87
N SER A 73 -17.71 -0.20 -4.02
CA SER A 73 -18.01 -1.63 -4.18
C SER A 73 -17.77 -2.47 -2.94
N ILE A 74 -18.45 -3.62 -2.90
CA ILE A 74 -18.17 -4.73 -1.98
C ILE A 74 -17.98 -6.00 -2.80
N GLN A 75 -16.95 -6.77 -2.48
CA GLN A 75 -16.74 -8.10 -3.04
C GLN A 75 -16.55 -9.11 -1.90
N ILE A 76 -17.10 -10.30 -2.11
CA ILE A 76 -17.08 -11.40 -1.14
C ILE A 76 -16.61 -12.62 -1.89
N PHE A 77 -15.50 -13.20 -1.46
CA PHE A 77 -14.87 -14.33 -2.13
C PHE A 77 -14.86 -15.57 -1.25
N ASP A 78 -15.25 -16.71 -1.82
CA ASP A 78 -14.82 -18.03 -1.33
C ASP A 78 -13.36 -18.26 -1.71
N VAL A 79 -12.54 -18.60 -0.72
CA VAL A 79 -11.09 -18.77 -0.85
C VAL A 79 -10.77 -20.25 -0.93
N LYS A 80 -10.26 -20.69 -2.08
CA LYS A 80 -9.73 -22.05 -2.28
C LYS A 80 -8.22 -22.03 -2.35
N GLY A 81 -7.58 -22.96 -1.65
CA GLY A 81 -6.13 -23.09 -1.61
C GLY A 81 -5.54 -22.71 -0.26
N LYS A 82 -4.26 -22.36 -0.23
CA LYS A 82 -3.54 -21.98 0.99
C LYS A 82 -3.29 -20.47 0.96
N LEU A 83 -4.22 -19.71 1.53
CA LEU A 83 -4.04 -18.29 1.85
C LEU A 83 -3.85 -18.16 3.37
N ARG A 84 -2.64 -17.80 3.78
CA ARG A 84 -2.20 -17.81 5.18
C ARG A 84 -1.37 -16.57 5.45
N GLN A 85 -1.57 -16.01 6.64
CA GLN A 85 -0.73 -14.91 7.10
C GLN A 85 0.63 -15.49 7.46
N GLU A 86 1.68 -14.99 6.80
CA GLU A 86 3.07 -15.33 7.11
C GLU A 86 3.67 -14.23 7.99
N ALA A 87 4.77 -14.54 8.68
CA ALA A 87 5.52 -13.50 9.40
C ALA A 87 6.10 -12.52 8.36
N PRO A 88 5.94 -11.20 8.57
CA PRO A 88 6.47 -10.26 7.62
C PRO A 88 8.01 -10.26 7.65
N ARG A 89 8.62 -9.77 6.58
CA ARG A 89 10.08 -9.52 6.58
C ARG A 89 10.35 -8.23 7.32
N GLU A 90 11.59 -8.05 7.76
CA GLU A 90 12.03 -6.78 8.33
C GLU A 90 11.81 -5.60 7.37
N GLU A 91 11.99 -5.81 6.06
CA GLU A 91 11.81 -4.77 5.03
C GLU A 91 10.33 -4.51 4.69
N GLN A 92 9.42 -5.41 5.04
CA GLN A 92 7.98 -5.30 4.78
C GLN A 92 7.18 -5.61 6.06
N LYS A 93 7.69 -5.17 7.21
CA LYS A 93 7.09 -5.46 8.54
C LYS A 93 5.72 -4.81 8.74
N TYR A 94 5.41 -3.80 7.92
CA TYR A 94 4.15 -3.08 7.94
C TYR A 94 3.23 -3.53 6.82
N SER A 95 1.93 -3.56 7.09
CA SER A 95 0.91 -3.80 6.08
C SER A 95 0.48 -2.51 5.38
N LYS A 96 0.68 -1.36 6.02
CA LYS A 96 0.33 -0.04 5.52
C LYS A 96 1.33 1.01 6.00
N VAL A 97 1.78 1.84 5.07
CA VAL A 97 2.59 3.03 5.36
C VAL A 97 1.95 4.23 4.67
N VAL A 98 1.79 5.33 5.40
CA VAL A 98 1.18 6.57 4.93
C VAL A 98 2.12 7.73 5.23
N LEU A 99 2.28 8.63 4.26
CA LEU A 99 2.93 9.92 4.43
C LEU A 99 1.90 10.96 4.87
N ARG A 100 2.19 11.68 5.95
CA ARG A 100 1.36 12.79 6.44
C ARG A 100 2.24 14.00 6.73
N GLY A 101 1.74 15.20 6.50
CA GLY A 101 2.58 16.39 6.63
C GLY A 101 1.88 17.73 6.43
N SER A 102 2.67 18.79 6.45
CA SER A 102 2.26 20.12 5.99
C SER A 102 1.97 20.14 4.49
N ALA A 103 1.25 21.17 4.03
CA ALA A 103 0.93 21.34 2.60
C ALA A 103 2.16 21.12 1.70
N PRO A 104 2.03 20.41 0.56
CA PRO A 104 0.78 19.96 -0.07
C PRO A 104 0.17 18.67 0.54
N LEU A 105 0.81 18.08 1.55
CA LEU A 105 0.28 16.94 2.29
C LEU A 105 -0.82 17.39 3.27
N ASP A 106 -1.33 16.45 4.04
CA ASP A 106 -2.17 16.72 5.20
C ASP A 106 -1.85 15.78 6.38
N TRP A 107 -2.17 16.22 7.60
CA TRP A 107 -1.87 15.49 8.84
C TRP A 107 -2.95 14.48 9.24
N GLU A 108 -4.10 14.50 8.58
CA GLU A 108 -5.31 13.85 9.08
C GLU A 108 -5.69 12.60 8.29
N SER A 109 -5.45 12.59 6.99
CA SER A 109 -5.92 11.56 6.07
C SER A 109 -4.83 10.57 5.66
N ASP A 110 -5.30 9.48 5.08
CA ASP A 110 -4.49 8.48 4.39
C ASP A 110 -4.41 8.75 2.88
N ARG A 111 -4.46 10.00 2.42
CA ARG A 111 -4.42 10.29 0.98
C ARG A 111 -3.09 9.90 0.33
N HIS A 112 -1.99 10.00 1.07
CA HIS A 112 -0.64 9.73 0.56
C HIS A 112 -0.13 8.36 1.04
N LEU A 113 -0.83 7.29 0.62
CA LEU A 113 -0.34 5.93 0.83
C LEU A 113 0.97 5.69 0.08
N LEU A 114 1.86 4.91 0.71
CA LEU A 114 3.04 4.38 0.05
C LEU A 114 2.77 2.97 -0.46
N SER A 115 3.38 2.66 -1.59
CA SER A 115 3.42 1.31 -2.17
C SER A 115 4.77 0.66 -1.90
N PHE A 116 4.78 -0.62 -1.55
CA PHE A 116 6.02 -1.35 -1.37
C PHE A 116 6.64 -1.73 -2.72
N ASP A 117 7.83 -1.21 -3.00
CA ASP A 117 8.63 -1.57 -4.17
C ASP A 117 9.41 -2.85 -3.87
N LYS A 118 9.03 -3.95 -4.53
CA LYS A 118 9.65 -5.28 -4.33
C LYS A 118 11.06 -5.39 -4.90
N GLU A 119 11.46 -4.52 -5.84
CA GLU A 119 12.81 -4.53 -6.42
C GLU A 119 13.81 -3.89 -5.44
N ASP A 120 13.44 -2.73 -4.91
CA ASP A 120 14.30 -1.97 -4.00
C ASP A 120 14.10 -2.34 -2.51
N ASN A 121 13.03 -3.06 -2.18
CA ASN A 121 12.58 -3.36 -0.81
C ASN A 121 12.31 -2.10 0.02
N LEU A 122 11.70 -1.10 -0.60
CA LEU A 122 11.43 0.21 0.00
C LEU A 122 9.97 0.62 -0.23
N TRP A 123 9.40 1.38 0.70
CA TRP A 123 8.09 1.98 0.52
C TRP A 123 8.24 3.31 -0.20
N LYS A 124 7.46 3.53 -1.27
CA LYS A 124 7.53 4.74 -2.11
C LYS A 124 6.18 5.41 -2.24
N SER A 125 6.16 6.74 -2.16
CA SER A 125 4.95 7.51 -2.47
C SER A 125 4.73 7.57 -3.99
N GLU A 126 3.51 7.91 -4.39
CA GLU A 126 3.30 8.55 -5.69
C GLU A 126 4.07 9.89 -5.77
N PRO A 127 4.35 10.43 -6.98
CA PRO A 127 4.99 11.73 -7.13
C PRO A 127 4.19 12.85 -6.46
N ILE A 128 4.88 13.72 -5.72
CA ILE A 128 4.28 14.87 -5.01
C ILE A 128 4.96 16.15 -5.48
N SER A 129 4.19 17.09 -6.02
CA SER A 129 4.70 18.38 -6.49
C SER A 129 5.08 19.28 -5.32
N LEU A 130 6.34 19.72 -5.27
CA LEU A 130 6.88 20.62 -4.26
C LEU A 130 7.45 21.89 -4.89
N THR A 131 7.50 22.96 -4.11
CA THR A 131 8.01 24.28 -4.52
C THR A 131 9.40 24.54 -3.92
N ALA A 132 10.34 24.96 -4.75
CA ALA A 132 11.72 25.25 -4.40
C ALA A 132 11.81 26.20 -3.19
N GLY A 133 12.63 25.83 -2.21
CA GLY A 133 12.87 26.63 -1.01
C GLY A 133 11.75 26.60 0.04
N GLU A 134 10.61 25.95 -0.23
CA GLU A 134 9.56 25.76 0.77
C GLU A 134 9.81 24.51 1.60
N THR A 135 10.07 24.70 2.90
CA THR A 135 10.24 23.58 3.82
C THR A 135 8.90 22.93 4.11
N ILE A 136 8.85 21.61 3.94
CA ILE A 136 7.75 20.77 4.38
C ILE A 136 8.16 19.99 5.63
N GLU A 137 7.21 19.83 6.55
CA GLU A 137 7.32 18.90 7.66
C GLU A 137 6.43 17.69 7.42
N PHE A 138 6.92 16.49 7.73
CA PHE A 138 6.18 15.27 7.49
C PHE A 138 6.56 14.15 8.48
N LYS A 139 5.75 13.10 8.50
CA LYS A 139 6.00 11.83 9.20
C LYS A 139 5.39 10.67 8.43
N TYR A 140 5.91 9.48 8.74
CA TYR A 140 5.29 8.23 8.34
C TYR A 140 4.38 7.69 9.45
N VAL A 141 3.19 7.24 9.05
CA VAL A 141 2.26 6.49 9.90
C VAL A 141 2.27 5.05 9.40
N ARG A 142 2.57 4.10 10.29
CA ARG A 142 2.74 2.68 9.96
C ARG A 142 1.70 1.87 10.72
N ASP A 143 0.85 1.15 10.01
CA ASP A 143 -0.27 0.39 10.58
C ASP A 143 -1.14 1.17 11.59
N GLY A 144 -1.27 2.49 11.39
CA GLY A 144 -2.01 3.40 12.26
C GLY A 144 -1.20 4.02 13.41
N GLU A 145 0.06 3.64 13.58
CA GLU A 145 0.95 4.18 14.60
C GLU A 145 1.83 5.30 14.01
N TRP A 146 1.98 6.39 14.76
CA TRP A 146 2.84 7.52 14.38
C TRP A 146 4.32 7.25 14.65
N LEU A 147 5.19 7.67 13.74
CA LEU A 147 6.63 7.57 13.96
C LEU A 147 7.01 8.38 15.21
N GLU A 148 7.76 7.74 16.11
CA GLU A 148 8.24 8.37 17.34
C GLU A 148 9.21 9.52 17.03
N GLY A 149 9.40 10.42 17.98
CA GLY A 149 10.32 11.55 17.82
C GLY A 149 9.69 12.78 17.15
N SER A 150 10.56 13.65 16.62
CA SER A 150 10.14 14.91 15.98
C SER A 150 9.68 14.70 14.54
N ASN A 151 9.05 15.70 13.93
CA ASN A 151 8.74 15.66 12.49
C ASN A 151 10.05 15.61 11.68
N LEU A 152 9.99 14.90 10.55
CA LEU A 152 11.00 14.98 9.51
C LEU A 152 10.76 16.24 8.70
N SER A 153 11.81 16.77 8.06
CA SER A 153 11.71 17.97 7.22
C SER A 153 12.49 17.81 5.94
N PHE A 154 11.96 18.38 4.86
CA PHE A 154 12.64 18.46 3.57
C PHE A 154 12.40 19.82 2.94
N THR A 155 13.41 20.36 2.26
CA THR A 155 13.31 21.60 1.48
C THR A 155 13.84 21.28 0.08
N PRO A 156 12.99 21.28 -0.97
CA PRO A 156 13.45 21.03 -2.33
C PRO A 156 14.32 22.20 -2.82
N GLU A 157 15.35 21.88 -3.60
CA GLU A 157 16.21 22.89 -4.23
C GLU A 157 15.60 23.48 -5.51
N GLU A 158 14.69 22.73 -6.15
CA GLU A 158 14.04 23.09 -7.42
C GLU A 158 12.55 22.76 -7.35
N ASP A 159 11.75 23.43 -8.19
CA ASP A 159 10.33 23.07 -8.35
C ASP A 159 10.25 21.72 -9.07
N GLY A 160 9.36 20.84 -8.63
CA GLY A 160 9.14 19.57 -9.31
C GLY A 160 8.44 18.54 -8.46
N ASP A 161 8.28 17.36 -9.04
CA ASP A 161 7.70 16.22 -8.34
C ASP A 161 8.78 15.43 -7.61
N TYR A 162 8.46 14.95 -6.41
CA TYR A 162 9.37 14.20 -5.55
C TYR A 162 8.73 12.90 -5.07
N ILE A 163 9.57 11.88 -4.85
CA ILE A 163 9.20 10.60 -4.24
C ILE A 163 9.75 10.56 -2.83
N PHE A 164 8.86 10.31 -1.87
CA PHE A 164 9.22 10.05 -0.48
C PHE A 164 9.43 8.55 -0.29
N ILE A 165 10.55 8.20 0.32
CA ILE A 165 10.98 6.83 0.49
C ILE A 165 11.07 6.53 1.99
N PHE A 166 10.38 5.47 2.40
CA PHE A 166 10.45 4.95 3.76
C PHE A 166 11.16 3.60 3.78
N ASP A 167 12.25 3.53 4.55
CA ASP A 167 12.99 2.30 4.85
C ASP A 167 12.67 1.85 6.28
N PRO A 168 12.02 0.68 6.48
CA PRO A 168 11.73 0.15 7.81
C PRO A 168 12.97 -0.17 8.67
N GLN A 169 14.18 -0.19 8.09
CA GLN A 169 15.44 -0.35 8.81
C GLN A 169 16.03 0.98 9.29
N SER A 170 15.62 2.09 8.67
CA SER A 170 16.06 3.46 8.96
C SER A 170 14.86 4.41 9.08
N GLU A 171 13.89 4.06 9.93
CA GLU A 171 12.56 4.73 9.95
C GLU A 171 12.58 6.25 10.20
N ASN A 172 13.64 6.76 10.83
CA ASN A 172 13.79 8.18 11.16
C ASN A 172 14.63 8.96 10.14
N GLU A 173 14.99 8.35 9.01
CA GLU A 173 15.71 9.01 7.94
C GLU A 173 14.73 9.54 6.88
N ALA A 174 14.89 10.82 6.53
CA ALA A 174 14.16 11.44 5.44
C ALA A 174 14.88 11.16 4.12
N ILE A 175 14.33 10.25 3.32
CA ILE A 175 14.83 9.98 1.97
C ILE A 175 13.81 10.54 0.98
N VAL A 176 14.16 11.61 0.29
CA VAL A 176 13.32 12.27 -0.71
C VAL A 176 14.14 12.48 -1.97
N ILE A 177 13.64 11.98 -3.10
CA ILE A 177 14.34 12.06 -4.38
C ILE A 177 13.48 12.77 -5.44
N PRO A 178 14.09 13.58 -6.34
CA PRO A 178 13.37 14.12 -7.48
C PRO A 178 12.80 12.98 -8.33
N TRP A 179 11.53 13.08 -8.69
CA TRP A 179 10.91 12.18 -9.65
C TRP A 179 11.42 12.55 -11.05
N LYS A 180 12.06 11.59 -11.70
CA LYS A 180 12.40 11.69 -13.11
C LYS A 180 11.61 10.62 -13.83
N GLU A 181 10.67 11.05 -14.66
CA GLU A 181 10.02 10.16 -15.61
C GLU A 181 11.12 9.38 -16.34
N LYS A 182 11.09 8.05 -16.28
CA LYS A 182 11.96 7.24 -17.14
C LYS A 182 11.59 7.63 -18.56
N THR A 183 12.45 8.40 -19.22
CA THR A 183 12.26 8.73 -20.63
C THR A 183 12.15 7.39 -21.36
N ALA A 184 10.97 7.09 -21.90
CA ALA A 184 10.84 5.97 -22.81
C ALA A 184 11.86 6.21 -23.93
N SER A 185 12.89 5.36 -24.01
CA SER A 185 13.82 5.36 -25.13
C SER A 185 13.02 5.08 -26.39
N ALA A 186 12.61 6.14 -27.08
CA ALA A 186 12.16 6.07 -28.45
C ALA A 186 13.39 5.79 -29.33
N ALA A 187 13.57 4.53 -29.73
CA ALA A 187 14.12 4.04 -31.01
C ALA A 187 14.68 2.62 -30.85
#